data_AF-A0A2T1CD50-F1
#
_entry.id   AF-A0A2T1CD50-F1
#
_cell.length_a   1.000
_cell.length_b   1.000
_cell.length_c   1.000
_cell.angle_alpha   90.00
_cell.angle_beta   90.00
_cell.angle_gamma   90.00
#
_symmetry.space_group_name_H-M   'P 1'
#
loop_
_entity.id
_entity.type
_entity.pdbx_description
1 polymer ?
#
loop_
_entity_poly.entity_id
_entity_poly.type
_entity_poly.pdbx_seq_one_letter_code
_entity_poly.pdbx_strand_id
1 'polypeptide(L)' 'MSNLNLTNGHPQAPSFYGGVRVTDDLYWTPQAHAKLKMIPFFARPQARQKIEAIARAAELEEVTAEVVEQARAKFGQ' A
#
# COMPACT_ATOMS: atom_id res chain seq x y z
N MET A 1 -36.36 12.81 -2.27
CA MET A 1 -35.74 11.80 -3.14
C MET A 1 -34.35 11.54 -2.61
N SER A 2 -34.09 10.28 -2.30
CA SER A 2 -32.98 9.79 -1.48
C SER A 2 -31.65 9.79 -2.21
N ASN A 3 -30.61 10.25 -1.49
CA ASN A 3 -29.18 9.87 -1.47
C ASN A 3 -28.40 9.57 -2.76
N LEU A 4 -27.26 10.27 -2.89
CA LEU A 4 -25.98 9.59 -3.10
C LEU A 4 -24.88 10.29 -2.28
N ASN A 5 -24.37 9.53 -1.30
CA ASN A 5 -23.25 9.87 -0.43
C ASN A 5 -21.99 10.15 -1.25
N LEU A 6 -21.44 11.37 -1.16
CA LEU A 6 -20.07 11.70 -1.56
C LEU A 6 -19.08 11.25 -0.48
N THR A 7 -19.12 9.98 -0.07
CA THR A 7 -18.11 9.40 0.82
C THR A 7 -17.10 8.62 -0.02
N ASN A 8 -16.25 9.34 -0.73
CA ASN A 8 -14.91 8.83 -1.01
C ASN A 8 -13.94 9.81 -0.37
N GLY A 9 -13.80 9.68 0.96
CA GLY A 9 -12.70 10.29 1.68
C GLY A 9 -11.41 9.72 1.13
N HIS A 10 -10.75 10.47 0.25
CA HIS A 10 -9.33 10.30 0.00
C HIS A 10 -8.65 10.49 1.36
N PRO A 11 -7.95 9.48 1.93
CA PRO A 11 -7.24 9.68 3.18
C PRO A 11 -6.23 10.80 2.95
N GLN A 12 -6.37 11.89 3.70
CA GLN A 12 -5.43 13.01 3.66
C GLN A 12 -4.06 12.47 4.06
N ALA A 13 -3.15 12.34 3.09
CA ALA A 13 -1.74 12.14 3.39
C ALA A 13 -1.28 13.32 4.27
N PRO A 14 -0.47 13.07 5.31
CA PRO A 14 0.00 14.15 6.18
C PRO A 14 0.79 15.15 5.33
N SER A 15 0.39 16.43 5.37
CA SER A 15 1.14 17.52 4.76
C SER A 15 2.52 17.61 5.40
N PHE A 16 3.54 17.08 4.71
CA PHE A 16 4.93 17.12 5.14
C PHE A 16 5.48 18.56 5.00
N TYR A 17 5.30 19.38 6.04
CA TYR A 17 6.09 20.60 6.20
C TYR A 17 7.42 20.27 6.90
N GLY A 18 8.53 20.35 6.17
CA GLY A 18 9.86 20.53 6.73
C GLY A 18 10.55 19.29 7.29
N GLY A 19 11.38 18.65 6.45
CA GLY A 19 12.35 17.64 6.87
C GLY A 19 12.30 16.42 5.98
N VAL A 20 13.13 16.41 4.94
CA VAL A 20 13.32 15.22 4.09
C VAL A 20 13.88 14.10 4.97
N ARG A 21 12.99 13.19 5.37
CA ARG A 21 13.40 11.86 5.80
C ARG A 21 13.47 11.03 4.54
N VAL A 22 14.66 10.86 3.98
CA VAL A 22 14.91 9.83 2.95
C VAL A 22 14.91 8.48 3.67
N THR A 23 13.73 8.02 4.07
CA THR A 23 13.52 6.59 4.26
C THR A 23 13.08 6.07 2.91
N ASP A 24 13.87 5.20 2.29
CA ASP A 24 13.48 4.42 1.09
C ASP A 24 12.23 3.55 1.31
N ASP A 25 11.71 3.55 2.53
CA ASP A 25 10.47 2.90 2.92
C ASP A 25 9.28 3.68 2.39
N LEU A 26 8.55 3.06 1.48
CA LEU A 26 7.25 3.54 1.01
C LEU A 26 6.26 3.66 2.17
N TYR A 27 5.36 4.63 2.09
CA TYR A 27 4.22 4.68 3.01
C TYR A 27 3.30 3.47 2.76
N TRP A 28 2.79 2.84 3.82
CA TRP A 28 1.84 1.73 3.69
C TRP A 28 0.50 2.11 4.29
N THR A 29 -0.54 2.03 3.47
CA THR A 29 -1.91 2.26 3.94
C THR A 29 -2.31 1.20 4.99
N PRO A 30 -3.19 1.54 5.94
CA PRO A 30 -3.73 0.57 6.91
C PRO A 30 -4.33 -0.68 6.23
N GLN A 31 -4.99 -0.48 5.09
CA GLN A 31 -5.62 -1.52 4.28
C GLN A 31 -4.56 -2.45 3.66
N ALA A 32 -3.45 -1.91 3.13
CA ALA A 32 -2.33 -2.69 2.65
C ALA A 32 -1.69 -3.54 3.77
N HIS A 33 -1.50 -2.95 4.95
CA HIS A 33 -1.02 -3.68 6.12
C HIS A 33 -1.93 -4.83 6.51
N ALA A 34 -3.25 -4.63 6.49
CA ALA A 34 -4.22 -5.69 6.77
C ALA A 34 -4.09 -6.85 5.77
N LYS A 35 -3.95 -6.55 4.46
CA LYS A 35 -3.75 -7.58 3.43
C LYS A 35 -2.39 -8.28 3.51
N LEU A 36 -1.33 -7.59 3.93
CA LEU A 36 -0.02 -8.19 4.18
C LEU A 36 -0.08 -9.18 5.35
N LYS A 37 -0.82 -8.87 6.43
CA LYS A 37 -0.99 -9.75 7.59
C LYS A 37 -1.67 -11.08 7.25
N MET A 38 -2.51 -11.10 6.21
CA MET A 38 -3.14 -12.32 5.67
C MET A 38 -2.15 -13.25 4.96
N ILE A 39 -0.89 -12.85 4.75
CA ILE A 39 0.18 -13.71 4.22
C ILE A 39 0.82 -14.45 5.41
N PRO A 40 1.13 -15.76 5.29
CA PRO A 40 1.84 -16.50 6.33
C PRO A 40 3.12 -15.78 6.77
N PHE A 41 3.41 -15.76 8.08
CA PHE A 41 4.43 -14.88 8.66
C PHE A 41 5.81 -15.03 8.01
N PHE A 42 6.22 -16.26 7.68
CA PHE A 42 7.50 -16.58 7.05
C PHE A 42 7.61 -16.04 5.61
N ALA A 43 6.48 -15.87 4.91
CA ALA A 43 6.44 -15.35 3.55
C ALA A 43 6.30 -13.81 3.51
N ARG A 44 5.97 -13.16 4.63
CA ARG A 44 5.75 -11.69 4.69
C ARG A 44 6.96 -10.87 4.25
N PRO A 45 8.22 -11.17 4.63
CA PRO A 45 9.37 -10.39 4.17
C PRO A 45 9.52 -10.40 2.65
N GLN A 46 9.42 -11.58 2.03
CA GLN A 46 9.46 -11.72 0.57
C GLN A 46 8.27 -11.05 -0.11
N ALA A 47 7.08 -11.18 0.47
CA ALA A 47 5.88 -10.50 -0.02
C ALA A 47 6.04 -8.98 -0.02
N ARG A 48 6.50 -8.42 1.11
CA ARG A 48 6.73 -6.99 1.28
C ARG A 48 7.69 -6.45 0.24
N GLN A 49 8.83 -7.10 0.04
CA GLN A 49 9.83 -6.68 -0.96
C GLN A 49 9.26 -6.63 -2.38
N LYS A 50 8.48 -7.64 -2.82
CA LYS A 50 7.89 -7.59 -4.16
C LYS A 50 6.80 -6.52 -4.27
N ILE A 51 6.00 -6.33 -3.22
CA ILE A 51 4.96 -5.29 -3.21
C ILE A 51 5.60 -3.90 -3.34
N GLU A 52 6.67 -3.64 -2.59
CA GLU A 52 7.42 -2.38 -2.68
C GLU A 52 8.07 -2.21 -4.05
N ALA A 53 8.62 -3.29 -4.64
CA ALA A 53 9.17 -3.25 -5.99
C ALA A 53 8.10 -2.90 -7.04
N ILE A 54 6.88 -3.43 -6.91
CA ILE A 54 5.75 -3.09 -7.80
C ILE A 54 5.36 -1.62 -7.63
N ALA A 55 5.25 -1.13 -6.39
CA ALA A 55 4.93 0.27 -6.13
C ALA A 55 5.99 1.22 -6.70
N ARG A 56 7.29 0.94 -6.47
CA ARG A 56 8.39 1.73 -7.05
C ARG A 56 8.41 1.69 -8.57
N ALA A 57 8.17 0.53 -9.18
CA ALA A 57 8.09 0.40 -10.63
C ALA A 57 6.89 1.15 -11.24
N ALA A 58 5.84 1.38 -10.44
CA ALA A 58 4.69 2.19 -10.79
C ALA A 58 4.83 3.66 -10.34
N GLU A 59 6.01 4.07 -9.88
CA GLU A 59 6.30 5.42 -9.36
C GLU A 59 5.33 5.88 -8.26
N LEU A 60 4.83 4.93 -7.47
CA LEU A 60 3.95 5.20 -6.34
C LEU A 60 4.78 5.50 -5.10
N GLU A 61 4.40 6.54 -4.37
CA GLU A 61 4.97 6.90 -3.07
C GLU A 61 4.37 6.10 -1.91
N GLU A 62 3.26 5.40 -2.18
CA GLU A 62 2.54 4.60 -1.20
C GLU A 62 2.13 3.22 -1.71
N VAL A 63 2.03 2.28 -0.77
CA VAL A 63 1.51 0.94 -0.97
C VAL A 63 0.04 0.91 -0.54
N THR A 64 -0.84 0.82 -1.54
CA THR A 64 -2.28 0.65 -1.34
C THR A 64 -2.67 -0.83 -1.28
N ALA A 65 -3.93 -1.09 -0.91
CA ALA A 65 -4.51 -2.42 -0.92
C ALA A 65 -4.41 -3.10 -2.29
N GLU A 66 -4.63 -2.34 -3.38
CA GLU A 66 -4.56 -2.82 -4.75
C GLU A 66 -3.16 -3.31 -5.12
N VAL A 67 -2.10 -2.61 -4.70
CA VAL A 67 -0.72 -3.04 -4.96
C VAL A 67 -0.43 -4.38 -4.30
N VAL A 68 -0.91 -4.58 -3.06
CA VAL A 68 -0.76 -5.85 -2.35
C VAL A 68 -1.48 -6.99 -3.06
N GLU A 69 -2.68 -6.73 -3.62
CA GLU A 69 -3.43 -7.72 -4.39
C GLU A 69 -2.75 -8.07 -5.72
N GLN A 70 -2.26 -7.06 -6.45
CA GLN A 70 -1.49 -7.28 -7.68
C GLN A 70 -0.26 -8.16 -7.42
N ALA A 71 0.43 -7.94 -6.31
CA ALA A 71 1.55 -8.77 -5.92
C ALA A 71 1.12 -10.22 -5.64
N ARG A 72 0.03 -10.43 -4.88
CA ARG A 72 -0.54 -11.75 -4.56
C ARG A 72 -0.86 -12.56 -5.81
N ALA A 73 -1.44 -11.94 -6.84
CA ALA A 73 -1.72 -12.61 -8.11
C ALA A 73 -0.46 -13.19 -8.76
N LYS A 74 0.71 -12.55 -8.57
CA LYS A 74 2.01 -13.01 -9.10
C LYS A 74 2.74 -14.03 -8.21
N PHE A 75 2.25 -14.30 -7.00
CA PHE A 75 2.86 -15.25 -6.05
C PHE A 75 2.27 -16.66 -6.11
N GLY A 76 1.06 -16.83 -6.63
CA GLY A 76 0.34 -18.10 -6.71
C GLY A 76 0.55 -18.87 -8.02
N GLN A 77 1.50 -18.45 -8.86
CA GLN A 77 1.87 -19.09 -10.12
C GLN A 77 3.30 -19.63 -10.05
#